data_AF-A0A4U0GPL5-F1
#
_entry.id   AF-A0A4U0GPL5-F1
#
_cell.length_a   1.000
_cell.length_b   1.000
_cell.length_c   1.000
_cell.angle_alpha   90.00
_cell.angle_beta   90.00
_cell.angle_gamma   90.00
#
_symmetry.space_group_name_H-M   'P 1'
#
loop_
_entity.id
_entity.type
_entity.pdbx_description
1 polymer ?
#
loop_
_entity_poly.entity_id
_entity_poly.type
_entity_poly.pdbx_seq_one_letter_code
_entity_poly.pdbx_strand_id
1 'polypeptide(L)' 'MFVDPDGQGIFLLEKAKSQGVLQGIEKGVEKGKQDAVENLITELSLTDDTIARIAEVSLEFAKKVRKDLDNSKK' A
#
# COMPACT_ATOMS: atom_id res chain seq x y z
N MET A 1 -28.89 6.82 -28.48
CA MET A 1 -28.77 6.57 -27.03
C MET A 1 -28.53 5.09 -26.88
N PHE A 2 -27.35 4.67 -26.41
CA PHE A 2 -27.11 3.25 -26.11
C PHE A 2 -27.92 2.95 -24.85
N VAL A 3 -29.08 2.32 -25.03
CA VAL A 3 -29.93 1.89 -23.91
C VAL A 3 -29.63 0.41 -23.77
N ASP A 4 -28.86 0.03 -22.74
CA ASP A 4 -28.63 -1.36 -22.36
C ASP A 4 -29.98 -2.03 -22.08
N PRO A 5 -30.47 -2.93 -22.95
CA PRO A 5 -31.83 -3.44 -22.87
C PRO A 5 -32.04 -4.45 -21.73
N ASP A 6 -30.96 -4.91 -21.10
CA ASP A 6 -30.91 -5.92 -20.05
C ASP A 6 -30.22 -5.42 -18.77
N GLY A 7 -29.82 -4.14 -18.71
CA GLY A 7 -29.14 -3.54 -17.56
C GLY A 7 -27.71 -4.06 -17.30
N GLN A 8 -27.15 -4.89 -18.19
CA GLN A 8 -25.83 -5.49 -17.98
C GLN A 8 -24.70 -4.44 -17.99
N GLY A 9 -24.80 -3.41 -18.84
CA GLY A 9 -23.83 -2.31 -18.86
C GLY A 9 -23.73 -1.56 -17.53
N ILE A 10 -24.84 -1.33 -16.83
CA ILE A 10 -24.84 -0.66 -15.51
C ILE A 10 -24.15 -1.55 -14.46
N PHE A 11 -24.48 -2.84 -14.43
CA PHE A 11 -23.88 -3.81 -13.52
C PHE A 11 -22.35 -3.92 -13.70
N LEU A 12 -21.88 -3.96 -14.95
CA LEU A 12 -20.45 -4.02 -15.26
C LEU A 12 -19.71 -2.76 -14.82
N LEU A 13 -20.32 -1.57 -15.01
CA LEU A 13 -19.73 -0.30 -14.56
C LEU A 13 -19.63 -0.21 -13.04
N GLU A 14 -20.67 -0.63 -12.31
CA GLU A 14 -20.65 -0.68 -10.85
C GLU A 14 -19.58 -1.63 -10.32
N LYS A 15 -19.46 -2.81 -10.94
CA LYS A 15 -18.42 -3.80 -10.60
C LYS A 15 -17.03 -3.24 -10.85
N ALA A 16 -16.78 -2.63 -12.01
CA ALA A 16 -15.50 -2.02 -12.33
C ALA A 16 -15.12 -0.90 -11.33
N LYS A 17 -16.08 -0.05 -10.97
CA LYS A 17 -15.88 1.02 -9.97
C LYS A 17 -15.54 0.43 -8.60
N SER A 18 -16.27 -0.59 -8.16
CA SER A 18 -16.03 -1.26 -6.87
C SER A 18 -14.64 -1.90 -6.83
N GLN A 19 -14.24 -2.62 -7.88
CA GLN A 19 -12.90 -3.21 -7.97
C GLN A 19 -11.80 -2.15 -7.96
N GLY A 20 -11.98 -1.04 -8.67
CA GLY A 20 -11.03 0.07 -8.67
C GLY A 20 -10.85 0.70 -7.29
N VAL A 21 -11.94 0.86 -6.53
CA VAL A 21 -11.88 1.37 -5.15
C VAL A 21 -11.13 0.41 -4.24
N LEU A 22 -11.44 -0.90 -4.30
CA LEU A 22 -10.76 -1.92 -3.48
C LEU A 22 -9.25 -1.95 -3.76
N GLN A 23 -8.87 -1.96 -5.04
CA GLN A 23 -7.46 -1.91 -5.43
C GLN A 23 -6.77 -0.62 -4.99
N GLY A 24 -7.46 0.51 -5.05
CA GLY A 24 -6.94 1.79 -4.57
C GLY A 24 -6.69 1.79 -3.06
N ILE A 25 -7.62 1.22 -2.28
CA ILE A 25 -7.47 1.07 -0.83
C ILE A 25 -6.28 0.16 -0.51
N GLU A 26 -6.18 -1.01 -1.15
CA GLU A 26 -5.09 -1.96 -0.92
C GLU A 26 -3.72 -1.33 -1.18
N LYS A 27 -3.56 -0.69 -2.35
CA LYS A 27 -2.32 0.04 -2.70
C LYS A 27 -2.03 1.19 -1.74
N GLY A 28 -3.07 1.91 -1.29
CA GLY A 28 -2.93 3.00 -0.35
C GLY A 28 -2.44 2.52 1.02
N VAL A 29 -2.96 1.39 1.51
CA VAL A 29 -2.52 0.77 2.77
C VAL A 29 -1.07 0.28 2.65
N GLU A 30 -0.71 -0.39 1.57
CA GLU A 30 0.65 -0.87 1.36
C GLU A 30 1.66 0.28 1.30
N LYS A 31 1.36 1.32 0.51
CA LYS A 31 2.19 2.51 0.42
C LYS A 31 2.30 3.24 1.76
N GLY A 32 1.19 3.41 2.48
CA GLY A 32 1.19 4.06 3.78
C GLY A 32 2.06 3.32 4.81
N LYS A 33 2.07 1.98 4.78
CA LYS A 33 2.97 1.18 5.62
C LYS A 33 4.44 1.36 5.23
N GLN A 34 4.74 1.42 3.94
CA GLN A 34 6.09 1.70 3.47
C GLN A 34 6.56 3.09 3.92
N ASP A 35 5.77 4.13 3.66
CA ASP A 35 6.09 5.52 4.03
C ASP A 35 6.30 5.65 5.56
N ALA A 36 5.46 4.98 6.36
CA ALA A 36 5.62 4.97 7.82
C ALA A 36 6.93 4.31 8.25
N VAL A 37 7.28 3.15 7.68
CA VAL A 37 8.55 2.45 7.97
C VAL A 37 9.75 3.31 7.56
N GLU A 38 9.71 3.94 6.39
CA GLU A 38 10.78 4.82 5.92
C GLU A 38 11.00 5.99 6.89
N ASN A 39 9.92 6.67 7.30
CA ASN A 39 10.00 7.78 8.26
C ASN A 39 10.55 7.34 9.62
N LEU A 40 10.16 6.16 10.13
CA LEU A 40 10.70 5.63 11.38
C LEU A 40 12.20 5.32 11.29
N ILE A 41 12.69 4.92 10.11
CA ILE A 41 14.11 4.69 9.86
C ILE A 41 14.85 6.02 9.78
N THR A 42 14.34 6.99 9.01
CA THR A 42 15.07 8.24 8.70
C THR A 42 15.00 9.27 9.83
N GLU A 43 13.85 9.44 10.45
CA GLU A 43 13.63 10.49 11.47
C GLU A 43 14.03 10.04 12.88
N LEU A 44 13.81 8.76 13.19
CA LEU A 44 13.95 8.24 14.57
C LEU A 44 15.09 7.23 14.75
N SER A 45 15.72 6.77 13.67
CA SER A 45 16.85 5.82 13.71
C SER A 45 16.56 4.56 14.56
N LEU A 46 15.32 4.08 14.56
CA LEU A 46 14.87 2.95 15.38
C LEU A 46 15.43 1.62 14.89
N THR A 47 15.39 0.56 15.70
CA THR A 47 15.78 -0.79 15.26
C THR A 47 14.68 -1.47 14.44
N ASP A 48 15.05 -2.43 13.58
CA ASP A 48 14.09 -3.13 12.71
C ASP A 48 12.98 -3.83 13.51
N ASP A 49 13.31 -4.42 14.67
CA ASP A 49 12.34 -5.05 15.57
C ASP A 49 11.34 -4.05 16.18
N THR A 50 11.79 -2.84 16.48
CA THR A 50 10.94 -1.79 17.03
C THR A 50 10.02 -1.25 15.93
N ILE A 51 10.56 -1.04 14.74
CA ILE A 51 9.80 -0.59 13.56
C ILE A 51 8.73 -1.61 13.19
N ALA A 52 9.08 -2.90 13.11
CA ALA A 52 8.14 -3.97 12.79
C ALA A 52 6.94 -4.00 13.76
N ARG A 53 7.21 -3.79 15.05
CA ARG A 53 6.18 -3.74 16.09
C ARG A 53 5.29 -2.50 16.00
N ILE A 54 5.86 -1.32 15.80
CA ILE A 54 5.13 -0.05 15.75
C ILE A 54 4.31 0.08 14.46
N ALA A 55 4.89 -0.30 13.33
CA ALA A 55 4.25 -0.19 12.02
C ALA A 55 3.37 -1.41 11.67
N GLU A 56 3.27 -2.39 12.56
CA GLU A 56 2.50 -3.63 12.37
C GLU A 56 2.83 -4.30 11.02
N VAL A 57 4.12 -4.51 10.79
CA VAL A 57 4.70 -5.19 9.62
C VAL A 57 5.60 -6.33 10.07
N SER A 58 5.96 -7.21 9.13
CA SER A 58 6.95 -8.25 9.42
C SER A 58 8.35 -7.65 9.58
N LEU A 59 9.19 -8.29 10.40
CA LEU A 59 10.60 -7.91 10.56
C LEU A 59 11.34 -7.90 9.22
N GLU A 60 11.04 -8.87 8.35
CA GLU A 60 11.65 -8.97 7.03
C GLU A 60 11.25 -7.80 6.11
N PHE A 61 10.01 -7.29 6.23
CA PHE A 61 9.60 -6.08 5.51
C PHE A 61 10.38 -4.86 5.97
N ALA A 62 10.52 -4.66 7.29
CA ALA A 62 11.29 -3.53 7.84
C ALA A 62 12.76 -3.57 7.38
N LYS A 63 13.41 -4.74 7.43
CA LYS A 63 14.78 -4.93 6.94
C LYS A 63 14.91 -4.65 5.45
N LYS A 64 13.92 -5.07 4.65
CA LYS A 64 13.90 -4.82 3.20
C LYS A 64 13.86 -3.33 2.92
N VAL A 65 12.93 -2.59 3.54
CA VAL A 65 12.81 -1.13 3.36
C VAL A 65 14.09 -0.42 3.78
N ARG A 66 14.71 -0.82 4.90
CA ARG A 66 16.01 -0.29 5.33
C ARG A 66 17.09 -0.50 4.27
N LYS A 67 17.21 -1.72 3.75
CA LYS A 67 18.18 -2.04 2.71
C LYS A 67 17.93 -1.26 1.41
N ASP A 68 16.67 -1.09 1.02
CA ASP A 68 16.28 -0.34 -0.17
C ASP A 68 16.64 1.15 -0.01
N LEU A 69 16.42 1.73 1.18
CA LEU A 69 16.86 3.09 1.52
C LEU A 69 18.39 3.25 1.48
N ASP A 70 19.14 2.31 2.04
CA ASP A 70 20.61 2.33 2.03
C ASP A 70 21.17 2.22 0.61
N ASN A 71 20.53 1.42 -0.25
CA ASN A 71 20.90 1.29 -1.66
C ASN A 71 20.53 2.54 -2.49
N SER A 72 19.44 3.22 -2.15
CA SER A 72 19.01 4.45 -2.85
C SER A 72 19.86 5.67 -2.50
N LYS A 73 20.60 5.65 -1.38
CA LYS A 73 21.51 6.73 -0.95
C LYS A 73 22.94 6.58 -1.51
N LYS A 74 23.22 5.50 -2.26
CA LYS A 74 24.55 5.13 -2.76
C LYS A 74 24.67 5.43 -4.25
#